data_AF-A0A6N8XFB0-F1
#
_entry.id   AF-A0A6N8XFB0-F1
#
_cell.length_a   1.000
_cell.length_b   1.000
_cell.length_c   1.000
_cell.angle_alpha   90.00
_cell.angle_beta   90.00
_cell.angle_gamma   90.00
#
_symmetry.space_group_name_H-M   'P 1'
#
loop_
_entity.id
_entity.type
_entity.pdbx_description
1 polymer ?
#
loop_
_entity_poly.entity_id
_entity_poly.type
_entity_poly.pdbx_seq_one_letter_code
_entity_poly.pdbx_strand_id
1 'polypeptide(L)'
;MDLPGNCARRDLLPRDDRPARARPHDPRRPQVVCRTDPCEFPPGPRRRRDPDRCLRPHACSARVGSPIAMSRSPSPARLRSLALEHQGLAGKRKFGTALAGVERALNQIGHAQIDTISVVARAHHHILYNRVNRYDESLLNRLVKSRRAFEYWAHAAAYLPMRDYRFVLPMMRGVARGEWGWWHHGADARARAWVLDRIRAEGPLFARDFENPDKRRSGWWDWKPAKRALEHLFREGELMC
;
A
#
# COMPACT_ATOMS: atom_id res chain seq x y z
N MET A 1 7.18 -0.14 -17.96
CA MET A 1 5.81 0.40 -17.99
C MET A 1 5.93 1.91 -18.16
N ASP A 2 5.06 2.59 -18.91
CA ASP A 2 5.09 4.05 -18.92
C ASP A 2 4.61 4.53 -17.56
N LEU A 3 5.43 5.31 -16.86
CA LEU A 3 5.02 5.87 -15.57
C LEU A 3 3.76 6.72 -15.80
N PRO A 4 2.71 6.54 -14.99
CA PRO A 4 1.47 7.26 -15.18
C PRO A 4 1.68 8.73 -14.78
N GLY A 5 1.92 9.59 -15.77
CA GLY A 5 1.92 11.04 -15.59
C GLY A 5 3.27 11.68 -15.26
N ASN A 6 3.22 12.96 -14.87
CA ASN A 6 4.39 13.75 -14.48
C ASN A 6 4.84 13.34 -13.10
N CYS A 7 6.05 12.81 -12.98
CA CYS A 7 6.59 12.39 -11.71
C CYS A 7 7.41 13.54 -11.10
N ALA A 8 7.19 13.78 -9.82
CA ALA A 8 7.89 14.77 -9.02
C ALA A 8 8.66 14.07 -7.91
N ARG A 9 9.69 14.74 -7.39
CA ARG A 9 10.33 14.27 -6.16
C ARG A 9 9.34 14.37 -5.01
N ARG A 10 9.34 13.38 -4.12
CA ARG A 10 8.37 13.27 -3.02
C ARG A 10 8.28 14.54 -2.15
N ASP A 11 9.42 15.20 -1.92
CA ASP A 11 9.55 16.43 -1.13
C ASP A 11 9.04 17.68 -1.87
N LEU A 12 8.98 17.65 -3.21
CA LEU A 12 8.50 18.74 -4.06
C LEU A 12 6.99 18.71 -4.31
N LEU A 13 6.29 17.67 -3.87
CA LEU A 13 4.82 17.65 -3.94
C LEU A 13 4.23 18.71 -2.98
N PRO A 14 3.16 19.44 -3.36
CA PRO A 14 2.54 20.47 -2.50
C PRO A 14 2.05 19.90 -1.17
N ARG A 15 2.38 20.52 -0.03
CA ARG A 15 1.85 20.12 1.28
C ARG A 15 0.45 20.66 1.49
N ASP A 16 -0.52 19.80 1.84
CA ASP A 16 -1.81 20.27 2.36
C ASP A 16 -1.56 20.69 3.81
N ASP A 17 -1.35 21.99 4.02
CA ASP A 17 -1.06 22.58 5.33
C ASP A 17 -2.32 22.68 6.22
N ARG A 18 -3.43 22.04 5.83
CA ARG A 18 -4.60 21.93 6.68
C ARG A 18 -4.28 21.05 7.90
N PRO A 19 -4.46 21.56 9.13
CA PRO A 19 -4.24 20.77 10.32
C PRO A 19 -5.15 19.55 10.28
N ALA A 20 -4.58 18.39 10.59
CA ALA A 20 -5.36 17.18 10.77
C ALA A 20 -6.48 17.47 11.77
N ARG A 21 -7.75 17.44 11.32
CA ARG A 21 -8.89 17.61 12.23
C ARG A 21 -8.79 16.51 13.29
N ALA A 22 -8.62 16.92 14.54
CA ALA A 22 -8.67 16.01 15.68
C ALA A 22 -9.98 15.23 15.58
N ARG A 23 -9.88 13.89 15.61
CA ARG A 23 -11.07 13.06 15.68
C ARG A 23 -11.71 13.27 17.04
N PRO A 24 -13.02 13.55 17.13
CA PRO A 24 -13.69 13.62 18.43
C PRO A 24 -13.52 12.30 19.17
N HIS A 25 -13.23 12.40 20.47
CA HIS A 25 -13.10 11.26 21.37
C HIS A 25 -14.42 10.48 21.41
N ASP A 26 -14.44 9.23 20.96
CA ASP A 26 -15.61 8.35 21.04
C ASP A 26 -15.62 7.64 22.41
N PRO A 27 -16.55 7.97 23.32
CA PRO A 27 -16.62 7.35 24.65
C PRO A 27 -17.05 5.87 24.61
N ARG A 28 -17.43 5.32 23.45
CA ARG A 28 -17.85 3.91 23.29
C ARG A 28 -16.74 3.02 22.72
N ARG A 29 -15.55 3.57 22.45
CA ARG A 29 -14.42 2.79 21.95
C ARG A 29 -13.78 2.04 23.13
N PRO A 30 -13.72 0.69 23.10
CA PRO A 30 -13.09 -0.05 24.18
C PRO A 30 -11.62 0.36 24.28
N GLN A 31 -11.22 0.86 25.45
CA GLN A 31 -9.81 1.10 25.75
C GLN A 31 -9.13 -0.25 25.86
N VAL A 32 -8.27 -0.58 24.88
CA VAL A 32 -7.37 -1.71 25.02
C VAL A 32 -6.29 -1.31 26.02
N VAL A 33 -6.54 -1.60 27.29
CA VAL A 33 -5.52 -1.54 28.34
C VAL A 33 -4.67 -2.79 28.18
N CYS A 34 -3.58 -2.69 27.43
CA CYS A 34 -2.52 -3.70 27.48
C CYS A 34 -1.89 -3.59 28.87
N ARG A 35 -2.29 -4.46 29.81
CA ARG A 35 -1.50 -4.69 31.03
C ARG A 35 -0.20 -5.37 30.60
N THR A 36 0.87 -4.60 30.56
CA THR A 36 2.22 -5.16 30.66
C THR A 36 2.51 -5.33 32.14
N ASP A 37 2.13 -6.47 32.71
CA ASP A 37 2.66 -6.85 34.02
C ASP A 37 4.14 -7.21 33.82
N PRO A 38 5.08 -6.54 34.51
CA PRO A 38 6.49 -6.91 34.45
C PRO A 38 6.68 -8.26 35.14
N CYS A 39 7.29 -9.23 34.46
CA CYS A 39 7.75 -10.45 35.11
C CYS A 39 8.94 -10.11 36.03
N GLU A 40 8.68 -9.86 37.31
CA GLU A 40 9.72 -9.86 38.34
C GLU A 40 10.14 -11.30 38.66
N PHE A 41 11.42 -11.61 38.44
CA PHE A 41 12.05 -12.83 38.94
C PHE A 41 12.65 -12.55 40.32
N PRO A 42 12.22 -13.22 41.41
CA PRO A 42 12.88 -13.07 42.70
C PRO A 42 14.21 -13.85 42.72
N PRO A 43 15.28 -13.31 43.34
CA PRO A 43 16.52 -14.05 43.50
C PRO A 43 16.40 -15.05 44.66
N GLY A 44 16.42 -16.35 44.36
CA GLY A 44 16.40 -17.44 45.33
C GLY A 44 17.65 -18.33 45.24
N PRO A 45 18.09 -18.98 46.34
CA PRO A 45 19.44 -19.50 46.48
C PRO A 45 19.69 -20.78 45.67
N ARG A 46 20.92 -20.95 45.18
CA ARG A 46 21.40 -22.17 44.52
C ARG A 46 21.35 -23.35 45.51
N ARG A 47 20.33 -24.22 45.39
CA ARG A 47 20.32 -25.54 46.03
C ARG A 47 20.56 -26.64 45.00
N ARG A 48 21.40 -27.60 45.39
CA ARG A 48 21.89 -28.73 44.58
C ARG A 48 20.72 -29.58 44.08
N ARG A 49 20.81 -30.05 42.83
CA ARG A 49 19.86 -31.01 42.24
C ARG A 49 19.98 -32.35 42.97
N ASP A 50 18.88 -32.80 43.55
CA ASP A 50 18.66 -34.18 43.96
C ASP A 50 18.01 -34.93 42.77
N PRO A 51 18.64 -35.97 42.19
CA PRO A 51 18.16 -36.60 40.96
C PRO A 51 16.89 -37.47 41.13
N ASP A 52 16.53 -37.88 42.35
CA ASP A 52 15.59 -39.01 42.54
C ASP A 52 14.19 -38.63 43.06
N ARG A 53 13.81 -37.35 42.98
CA ARG A 53 12.46 -36.91 43.41
C ARG A 53 11.48 -36.68 42.26
N CYS A 54 11.44 -37.61 41.33
CA CYS A 54 10.38 -37.70 40.33
C CYS A 54 9.73 -39.08 40.40
N LEU A 55 8.44 -39.11 40.77
CA LEU A 55 7.38 -40.01 40.27
C LEU A 55 6.31 -40.22 41.35
N ARG A 56 5.40 -39.24 41.49
CA ARG A 56 4.01 -39.54 41.84
C ARG A 56 3.11 -38.73 40.91
N PRO A 57 2.38 -39.37 39.97
CA PRO A 57 1.46 -38.65 39.12
C PRO A 57 0.27 -38.19 39.97
N HIS A 58 0.16 -36.89 40.20
CA HIS A 58 -1.12 -36.30 40.56
C HIS A 58 -2.03 -36.44 39.35
N ALA A 59 -3.09 -37.23 39.49
CA ALA A 59 -4.13 -37.39 38.48
C ALA A 59 -4.82 -36.04 38.25
N CYS A 60 -4.30 -35.24 37.32
CA CYS A 60 -4.99 -34.08 36.80
C CYS A 60 -6.06 -34.59 35.84
N SER A 61 -7.30 -34.71 36.32
CA SER A 61 -8.45 -34.91 35.45
C SER A 61 -8.64 -33.64 34.63
N ALA A 62 -8.00 -33.58 33.47
CA ALA A 62 -8.33 -32.60 32.45
C ALA A 62 -9.76 -32.91 31.99
N ARG A 63 -10.72 -32.09 32.45
CA ARG A 63 -12.02 -31.99 31.77
C ARG A 63 -11.70 -31.52 30.35
N VAL A 64 -11.71 -32.47 29.40
CA VAL A 64 -11.76 -32.15 27.98
C VAL A 64 -13.04 -31.36 27.79
N GLY A 65 -12.91 -30.04 27.66
CA GLY A 65 -14.04 -29.19 27.28
C GLY A 65 -14.67 -29.77 26.02
N SER A 66 -16.00 -29.73 25.93
CA SER A 66 -16.73 -30.17 24.74
C SER A 66 -16.05 -29.65 23.47
N PRO A 67 -15.91 -30.47 22.41
CA PRO A 67 -15.27 -30.03 21.19
C PRO A 67 -15.93 -28.73 20.75
N ILE A 68 -15.11 -27.68 20.54
CA ILE A 68 -15.58 -26.43 19.94
C ILE A 68 -16.23 -26.85 18.64
N ALA A 69 -17.56 -26.74 18.55
CA ALA A 69 -18.30 -27.08 17.36
C ALA A 69 -17.68 -26.28 16.21
N MET A 70 -17.02 -26.96 15.27
CA MET A 70 -16.48 -26.32 14.09
C MET A 70 -17.65 -25.62 13.40
N SER A 71 -17.62 -24.28 13.38
CA SER A 71 -18.67 -23.49 12.72
C SER A 71 -18.80 -24.01 11.29
N ARG A 72 -20.02 -24.40 10.88
CA ARG A 72 -20.29 -24.87 9.52
C ARG A 72 -19.69 -23.89 8.51
N SER A 73 -18.85 -24.40 7.61
CA SER A 73 -18.25 -23.58 6.55
C SER A 73 -19.36 -22.85 5.78
N PRO A 74 -19.20 -21.55 5.48
CA PRO A 74 -20.22 -20.78 4.78
C PRO A 74 -20.46 -21.36 3.38
N SER A 75 -21.71 -21.29 2.90
CA SER A 75 -22.04 -21.74 1.54
C SER A 75 -21.36 -20.87 0.47
N PRO A 76 -21.08 -21.40 -0.73
CA PRO A 76 -20.53 -20.62 -1.84
C PRO A 76 -21.35 -19.36 -2.18
N ALA A 77 -22.68 -19.46 -2.09
CA ALA A 77 -23.57 -18.31 -2.30
C ALA A 77 -23.36 -17.20 -1.26
N ARG A 78 -23.18 -17.57 0.01
CA ARG A 78 -22.87 -16.62 1.08
C ARG A 78 -21.51 -15.97 0.88
N LEU A 79 -20.49 -16.74 0.51
CA LEU A 79 -19.15 -16.24 0.21
C LEU A 79 -19.16 -15.26 -0.97
N ARG A 80 -19.88 -15.56 -2.05
CA ARG A 80 -20.04 -14.67 -3.20
C ARG A 80 -20.72 -13.36 -2.81
N SER A 81 -21.80 -13.43 -2.04
CA SER A 81 -22.52 -12.24 -1.56
C SER A 81 -21.61 -11.35 -0.71
N LEU A 82 -20.86 -11.94 0.23
CA LEU A 82 -19.88 -11.23 1.04
C LEU A 82 -18.78 -10.61 0.17
N ALA A 83 -18.25 -11.34 -0.81
CA ALA A 83 -17.22 -10.82 -1.71
C ALA A 83 -17.72 -9.60 -2.50
N LEU A 84 -18.93 -9.66 -3.06
CA LEU A 84 -19.55 -8.53 -3.78
C LEU A 84 -19.80 -7.33 -2.86
N GLU A 85 -20.21 -7.58 -1.61
CA GLU A 85 -20.41 -6.53 -0.62
C GLU A 85 -19.10 -5.84 -0.25
N HIS A 86 -18.05 -6.62 0.06
CA HIS A 86 -16.74 -6.09 0.39
C HIS A 86 -16.09 -5.39 -0.80
N GLN A 87 -16.35 -5.82 -2.03
CA GLN A 87 -15.93 -5.15 -3.25
C GLN A 87 -16.74 -3.88 -3.56
N GLY A 88 -17.81 -3.59 -2.80
CA GLY A 88 -18.68 -2.44 -3.03
C GLY A 88 -19.55 -2.55 -4.28
N LEU A 89 -19.81 -3.79 -4.74
CA LEU A 89 -20.60 -4.11 -5.93
C LEU A 89 -22.00 -4.63 -5.59
N ALA A 90 -22.26 -5.00 -4.33
CA ALA A 90 -23.60 -5.34 -3.88
C ALA A 90 -24.43 -4.07 -3.68
N GLY A 91 -25.44 -3.82 -4.53
CA GLY A 91 -26.30 -2.64 -4.47
C GLY A 91 -25.79 -1.45 -5.29
N LYS A 92 -26.66 -0.45 -5.54
CA LYS A 92 -26.32 0.68 -6.42
C LYS A 92 -25.41 1.69 -5.71
N ARG A 93 -24.20 1.92 -6.28
CA ARG A 93 -23.30 3.08 -6.03
C ARG A 93 -23.19 3.49 -4.54
N LYS A 94 -22.82 2.52 -3.70
CA LYS A 94 -22.82 2.58 -2.23
C LYS A 94 -22.00 3.72 -1.61
N PHE A 95 -21.01 4.26 -2.33
CA PHE A 95 -20.09 5.21 -1.73
C PHE A 95 -20.52 6.68 -1.90
N GLY A 96 -21.71 6.97 -2.39
CA GLY A 96 -22.19 8.35 -2.55
C GLY A 96 -21.53 9.07 -3.73
N THR A 97 -21.37 10.39 -3.63
CA THR A 97 -20.90 11.25 -4.74
C THR A 97 -19.58 11.96 -4.42
N ALA A 98 -19.02 12.62 -5.46
CA ALA A 98 -17.88 13.52 -5.37
C ALA A 98 -16.60 12.88 -4.79
N LEU A 99 -15.65 13.72 -4.38
CA LEU A 99 -14.31 13.31 -3.94
C LEU A 99 -14.34 12.34 -2.75
N ALA A 100 -15.26 12.54 -1.81
CA ALA A 100 -15.40 11.68 -0.63
C ALA A 100 -15.90 10.27 -0.99
N GLY A 101 -16.73 10.14 -2.03
CA GLY A 101 -17.18 8.83 -2.49
C GLY A 101 -16.07 8.00 -3.13
N VAL A 102 -15.21 8.65 -3.92
CA VAL A 102 -14.03 8.00 -4.49
C VAL A 102 -13.06 7.56 -3.40
N GLU A 103 -12.82 8.40 -2.38
CA GLU A 103 -11.96 8.05 -1.27
C GLU A 103 -12.52 6.85 -0.47
N ARG A 104 -13.83 6.84 -0.18
CA ARG A 104 -14.48 5.71 0.48
C ARG A 104 -14.39 4.43 -0.34
N ALA A 105 -14.62 4.51 -1.65
CA ALA A 105 -14.53 3.36 -2.54
C ALA A 105 -13.10 2.80 -2.54
N LEU A 106 -12.08 3.65 -2.69
CA LEU A 106 -10.68 3.24 -2.67
C LEU A 106 -10.28 2.64 -1.32
N ASN A 107 -10.71 3.26 -0.21
CA ASN A 107 -10.56 2.73 1.14
C ASN A 107 -11.25 1.37 1.33
N GLN A 108 -12.36 1.11 0.66
CA GLN A 108 -13.05 -0.17 0.79
C GLN A 108 -12.29 -1.30 0.05
N ILE A 109 -11.92 -1.06 -1.21
CA ILE A 109 -11.31 -2.09 -2.07
C ILE A 109 -9.80 -2.22 -1.88
N GLY A 110 -9.17 -1.25 -1.22
CA GLY A 110 -7.75 -1.26 -0.86
C GLY A 110 -6.80 -0.81 -1.98
N HIS A 111 -7.17 -0.97 -3.25
CA HIS A 111 -6.40 -0.43 -4.38
C HIS A 111 -7.22 -0.40 -5.68
N ALA A 112 -6.78 0.41 -6.66
CA ALA A 112 -7.25 0.33 -8.04
C ALA A 112 -6.03 0.23 -8.97
N GLN A 113 -5.91 -0.89 -9.69
CA GLN A 113 -4.79 -1.14 -10.59
C GLN A 113 -4.77 -0.12 -11.74
N ILE A 114 -3.60 0.46 -11.98
CA ILE A 114 -3.35 1.34 -13.11
C ILE A 114 -3.16 0.47 -14.36
N ASP A 115 -3.86 0.83 -15.42
CA ASP A 115 -3.83 0.14 -16.69
C ASP A 115 -3.53 1.17 -17.78
N THR A 116 -2.72 0.77 -18.75
CA THR A 116 -2.29 1.57 -19.89
C THR A 116 -3.24 1.48 -21.07
N ILE A 117 -4.16 0.50 -21.10
CA ILE A 117 -5.14 0.34 -22.18
C ILE A 117 -6.30 1.33 -21.98
N SER A 118 -6.61 2.12 -23.02
CA SER A 118 -7.59 3.22 -22.95
C SER A 118 -8.55 3.29 -24.15
N VAL A 119 -9.02 2.15 -24.66
CA VAL A 119 -9.92 2.13 -25.84
C VAL A 119 -11.25 2.87 -25.59
N VAL A 120 -11.79 2.75 -24.37
CA VAL A 120 -13.00 3.46 -23.94
C VAL A 120 -12.67 4.43 -22.79
N ALA A 121 -12.15 3.88 -21.70
CA ALA A 121 -11.47 4.60 -20.63
C ALA A 121 -10.45 3.65 -19.99
N ARG A 122 -9.56 4.15 -19.13
CA ARG A 122 -8.60 3.27 -18.43
C ARG A 122 -9.31 2.45 -17.35
N ALA A 123 -8.86 1.22 -17.13
CA ALA A 123 -9.52 0.25 -16.27
C ALA A 123 -9.84 0.76 -14.85
N HIS A 124 -8.93 1.50 -14.21
CA HIS A 124 -9.14 2.08 -12.88
C HIS A 124 -10.30 3.09 -12.82
N HIS A 125 -10.58 3.80 -13.91
CA HIS A 125 -11.75 4.69 -13.96
C HIS A 125 -13.05 3.88 -14.00
N HIS A 126 -13.08 2.75 -14.71
CA HIS A 126 -14.23 1.82 -14.70
C HIS A 126 -14.48 1.22 -13.31
N ILE A 127 -13.42 0.86 -12.58
CA ILE A 127 -13.52 0.35 -11.20
C ILE A 127 -14.29 1.36 -10.32
N LEU A 128 -13.95 2.64 -10.40
CA LEU A 128 -14.54 3.69 -9.57
C LEU A 128 -15.92 4.13 -10.06
N TYR A 129 -16.13 4.19 -11.38
CA TYR A 129 -17.41 4.52 -12.00
C TYR A 129 -18.55 3.58 -11.56
N ASN A 130 -18.26 2.29 -11.43
CA ASN A 130 -19.24 1.28 -11.00
C ASN A 130 -19.59 1.39 -9.50
N ARG A 131 -18.81 2.14 -8.71
CA ARG A 131 -18.91 2.21 -7.24
C ARG A 131 -19.41 3.56 -6.75
N VAL A 132 -19.10 4.64 -7.47
CA VAL A 132 -19.34 6.03 -7.04
C VAL A 132 -20.36 6.69 -7.97
N ASN A 133 -21.34 7.38 -7.39
CA ASN A 133 -22.35 8.08 -8.17
C ASN A 133 -21.80 9.39 -8.74
N ARG A 134 -22.14 9.68 -10.01
CA ARG A 134 -21.63 10.84 -10.77
C ARG A 134 -20.09 10.92 -10.72
N TYR A 135 -19.44 9.77 -10.91
CA TYR A 135 -17.98 9.70 -10.98
C TYR A 135 -17.47 10.46 -12.21
N ASP A 136 -16.39 11.21 -11.99
CA ASP A 136 -15.63 11.93 -13.01
C ASP A 136 -14.13 11.66 -12.78
N GLU A 137 -13.37 11.52 -13.85
CA GLU A 137 -11.96 11.12 -13.77
C GLU A 137 -11.08 12.13 -13.01
N SER A 138 -11.44 13.41 -13.03
CA SER A 138 -10.72 14.45 -12.28
C SER A 138 -10.77 14.22 -10.77
N LEU A 139 -11.78 13.49 -10.26
CA LEU A 139 -11.90 13.21 -8.83
C LEU A 139 -10.73 12.35 -8.33
N LEU A 140 -10.29 11.36 -9.11
CA LEU A 140 -9.15 10.53 -8.74
C LEU A 140 -7.86 11.37 -8.72
N ASN A 141 -7.65 12.19 -9.76
CA ASN A 141 -6.49 13.10 -9.82
C ASN A 141 -6.48 14.09 -8.65
N ARG A 142 -7.66 14.62 -8.25
CA ARG A 142 -7.80 15.48 -7.07
C ARG A 142 -7.49 14.75 -5.77
N LEU A 143 -7.83 13.48 -5.66
CA LEU A 143 -7.51 12.63 -4.51
C LEU A 143 -6.00 12.47 -4.32
N VAL A 144 -5.29 12.22 -5.42
CA VAL A 144 -3.82 12.12 -5.43
C VAL A 144 -3.19 13.48 -5.11
N LYS A 145 -3.62 14.55 -5.79
CA LYS A 145 -3.12 15.93 -5.53
C LYS A 145 -3.36 16.39 -4.09
N SER A 146 -4.47 15.98 -3.47
CA SER A 146 -4.78 16.25 -2.05
C SER A 146 -4.16 15.25 -1.07
N ARG A 147 -3.28 14.35 -1.54
CA ARG A 147 -2.60 13.32 -0.74
C ARG A 147 -3.53 12.44 0.07
N ARG A 148 -4.72 12.18 -0.46
CA ARG A 148 -5.68 11.23 0.11
C ARG A 148 -5.58 9.85 -0.56
N ALA A 149 -4.94 9.80 -1.72
CA ALA A 149 -4.46 8.60 -2.39
C ALA A 149 -3.02 8.82 -2.88
N PHE A 150 -2.31 7.75 -3.23
CA PHE A 150 -0.99 7.79 -3.85
C PHE A 150 -0.84 6.66 -4.85
N GLU A 151 0.06 6.83 -5.82
CA GLU A 151 0.45 5.76 -6.74
C GLU A 151 1.66 5.01 -6.19
N TYR A 152 1.65 3.68 -6.26
CA TYR A 152 2.83 2.88 -5.94
C TYR A 152 2.76 1.49 -6.58
N TRP A 153 3.92 0.82 -6.60
CA TRP A 153 4.03 -0.57 -7.02
C TRP A 153 3.64 -1.53 -5.88
N ALA A 154 2.39 -1.98 -5.87
CA ALA A 154 1.93 -3.07 -4.99
C ALA A 154 2.11 -4.42 -5.72
N HIS A 155 1.03 -5.21 -5.86
CA HIS A 155 1.02 -6.37 -6.78
C HIS A 155 1.26 -5.93 -8.24
N ALA A 156 0.79 -4.73 -8.58
CA ALA A 156 1.06 -4.01 -9.82
C ALA A 156 1.03 -2.50 -9.52
N ALA A 157 1.33 -1.66 -10.52
CA ALA A 157 1.09 -0.21 -10.40
C ALA A 157 -0.38 0.03 -10.05
N ALA A 158 -0.63 0.76 -8.96
CA ALA A 158 -1.98 0.96 -8.45
C ALA A 158 -2.12 2.30 -7.71
N TYR A 159 -3.34 2.84 -7.73
CA TYR A 159 -3.80 3.84 -6.77
C TYR A 159 -4.10 3.17 -5.43
N LEU A 160 -3.51 3.68 -4.35
CA LEU A 160 -3.63 3.17 -2.99
C LEU A 160 -4.16 4.25 -2.04
N PRO A 161 -4.96 3.89 -1.02
CA PRO A 161 -5.39 4.81 0.01
C PRO A 161 -4.22 5.35 0.84
N MET A 162 -4.18 6.65 1.11
CA MET A 162 -3.08 7.23 1.90
C MET A 162 -2.93 6.62 3.30
N ARG A 163 -4.03 6.13 3.90
CA ARG A 163 -4.00 5.44 5.20
C ARG A 163 -3.12 4.17 5.21
N ASP A 164 -2.89 3.59 4.03
CA ASP A 164 -2.15 2.34 3.84
C ASP A 164 -0.68 2.60 3.42
N TYR A 165 -0.29 3.88 3.30
CA TYR A 165 1.08 4.29 2.97
C TYR A 165 2.13 3.69 3.91
N ARG A 166 1.80 3.53 5.20
CA ARG A 166 2.73 2.93 6.19
C ARG A 166 3.15 1.50 5.83
N PHE A 167 2.31 0.76 5.10
CA PHE A 167 2.58 -0.63 4.73
C PHE A 167 3.52 -0.74 3.54
N VAL A 168 3.65 0.32 2.72
CA VAL A 168 4.58 0.33 1.58
C VAL A 168 5.99 0.79 1.96
N LEU A 169 6.14 1.50 3.09
CA LEU A 169 7.43 2.01 3.56
C LEU A 169 8.53 0.93 3.71
N PRO A 170 8.28 -0.27 4.28
CA PRO A 170 9.31 -1.30 4.35
C PRO A 170 9.77 -1.77 2.97
N MET A 171 8.85 -1.84 1.99
CA MET A 171 9.16 -2.21 0.62
C MET A 171 10.03 -1.14 -0.05
N MET A 172 9.62 0.13 0.04
CA MET A 172 10.39 1.29 -0.45
C MET A 172 11.82 1.30 0.09
N ARG A 173 11.97 1.12 1.41
CA ARG A 173 13.28 1.08 2.07
C ARG A 173 14.11 -0.14 1.67
N GLY A 174 13.48 -1.30 1.46
CA GLY A 174 14.17 -2.47 0.95
C GLY A 174 14.67 -2.28 -0.47
N VAL A 175 13.92 -1.56 -1.31
CA VAL A 175 14.38 -1.16 -2.66
C VAL A 175 15.59 -0.23 -2.56
N ALA A 176 15.53 0.79 -1.68
CA ALA A 176 16.66 1.70 -1.42
C ALA A 176 17.93 0.96 -0.98
N ARG A 177 17.77 -0.09 -0.15
CA ARG A 177 18.87 -0.94 0.32
C ARG A 177 19.31 -2.03 -0.68
N GLY A 178 18.64 -2.15 -1.82
CA GLY A 178 18.97 -3.15 -2.84
C GLY A 178 18.51 -4.59 -2.53
N GLU A 179 17.59 -4.80 -1.58
CA GLU A 179 17.22 -6.13 -1.05
C GLU A 179 16.33 -6.98 -1.98
N TRP A 180 15.85 -6.43 -3.10
CA TRP A 180 14.84 -7.05 -3.98
C TRP A 180 15.46 -7.58 -5.29
N GLY A 181 16.46 -8.45 -5.16
CA GLY A 181 17.39 -8.87 -6.22
C GLY A 181 16.78 -9.41 -7.53
N TRP A 182 15.58 -10.00 -7.50
CA TRP A 182 14.97 -10.64 -8.68
C TRP A 182 14.34 -9.67 -9.70
N TRP A 183 14.10 -8.41 -9.31
CA TRP A 183 13.73 -7.33 -10.24
C TRP A 183 14.88 -6.35 -10.51
N HIS A 184 16.00 -6.51 -9.81
CA HIS A 184 17.11 -5.57 -9.82
C HIS A 184 18.05 -5.87 -10.98
N HIS A 185 17.63 -5.55 -12.19
CA HIS A 185 18.58 -4.89 -13.08
C HIS A 185 18.76 -3.48 -12.51
N GLY A 186 19.57 -3.36 -11.45
CA GLY A 186 19.80 -2.10 -10.74
C GLY A 186 20.07 -0.98 -11.72
N ALA A 187 19.26 0.08 -11.68
CA ALA A 187 19.54 1.24 -12.52
C ALA A 187 20.95 1.74 -12.21
N ASP A 188 21.65 2.26 -13.21
CA ASP A 188 22.94 2.88 -12.98
C ASP A 188 22.78 4.08 -12.02
N ALA A 189 23.69 4.20 -11.04
CA ALA A 189 23.61 5.24 -10.02
C ALA A 189 23.71 6.65 -10.64
N ARG A 190 24.51 6.78 -11.70
CA ARG A 190 24.64 8.02 -12.46
C ARG A 190 23.36 8.35 -13.22
N ALA A 191 22.69 7.36 -13.81
CA ALA A 191 21.37 7.55 -14.42
C ALA A 191 20.31 8.01 -13.41
N ARG A 192 20.28 7.44 -12.19
CA ARG A 192 19.36 7.89 -11.12
C ARG A 192 19.63 9.33 -10.68
N ALA A 193 20.89 9.68 -10.46
CA ALA A 193 21.28 11.04 -10.09
C ALA A 193 20.87 12.04 -11.18
N TRP A 194 21.16 11.74 -12.44
CA TRP A 194 20.78 12.57 -13.59
C TRP A 194 19.27 12.80 -13.68
N VAL A 195 18.45 11.75 -13.50
CA VAL A 195 16.98 11.88 -13.49
C VAL A 195 16.52 12.80 -12.37
N LEU A 196 17.03 12.61 -11.15
CA LEU A 196 16.65 13.43 -9.99
C LEU A 196 17.06 14.90 -10.18
N ASP A 197 18.24 15.16 -10.74
CA ASP A 197 18.74 16.52 -10.96
C ASP A 197 17.90 17.27 -12.00
N ARG A 198 17.48 16.61 -13.09
CA ARG A 198 16.54 17.21 -14.04
C ARG A 198 15.19 17.53 -13.42
N ILE A 199 14.60 16.61 -12.65
CA ILE A 199 13.31 16.85 -11.98
C ILE A 199 13.42 17.99 -10.96
N ARG A 200 14.56 18.14 -10.29
CA ARG A 200 14.81 19.27 -9.38
C ARG A 200 14.91 20.60 -10.13
N ALA A 201 15.58 20.61 -11.27
CA ALA A 201 15.80 21.83 -12.06
C ALA A 201 14.56 22.27 -12.85
N GLU A 202 13.82 21.31 -13.41
CA GLU A 202 12.75 21.57 -14.38
C GLU A 202 11.35 21.33 -13.80
N GLY A 203 11.25 20.74 -12.61
CA GLY A 203 9.98 20.37 -11.99
C GLY A 203 9.47 19.00 -12.45
N PRO A 204 8.15 18.73 -12.33
CA PRO A 204 7.57 17.45 -12.70
C PRO A 204 7.71 17.15 -14.20
N LEU A 205 8.31 16.02 -14.55
CA LEU A 205 8.58 15.60 -15.93
C LEU A 205 7.90 14.27 -16.27
N PHE A 206 7.54 14.08 -17.53
CA PHE A 206 7.09 12.79 -18.07
C PHE A 206 8.29 11.90 -18.40
N ALA A 207 8.07 10.58 -18.44
CA ALA A 207 9.09 9.64 -18.89
C ALA A 207 9.66 9.96 -20.29
N ARG A 208 8.82 10.48 -21.20
CA ARG A 208 9.20 10.88 -22.55
C ARG A 208 10.14 12.10 -22.58
N ASP A 209 10.14 12.93 -21.53
CA ASP A 209 10.96 14.15 -21.50
C ASP A 209 12.45 13.81 -21.23
N PHE A 210 12.73 12.56 -20.86
CA PHE A 210 14.08 12.00 -20.73
C PHE A 210 14.58 11.34 -22.03
N GLU A 211 13.77 11.34 -23.09
CA GLU A 211 14.20 10.90 -24.41
C GLU A 211 15.12 11.96 -25.04
N ASN A 212 16.20 11.53 -25.69
CA ASN A 212 17.12 12.43 -26.35
C ASN A 212 16.75 12.53 -27.85
N PRO A 213 16.26 13.68 -28.33
CA PRO A 213 15.83 13.84 -29.72
C PRO A 213 17.01 13.88 -30.72
N ASP A 214 18.21 14.28 -30.27
CA ASP A 214 19.36 14.55 -31.15
C ASP A 214 20.35 13.39 -31.27
N LYS A 215 20.19 12.34 -30.46
CA LYS A 215 20.99 11.12 -30.61
C LYS A 215 20.32 10.18 -31.60
N ARG A 216 20.98 9.98 -32.75
CA ARG A 216 20.71 8.89 -33.69
C ARG A 216 20.54 7.60 -32.88
N ARG A 217 19.30 7.08 -32.79
CA ARG A 217 18.92 5.95 -31.94
C ARG A 217 19.98 4.84 -32.02
N SER A 218 20.84 4.70 -31.01
CA SER A 218 21.71 3.53 -30.88
C SER A 218 20.89 2.38 -30.27
N GLY A 219 19.88 1.95 -31.03
CA GLY A 219 18.97 0.88 -30.67
C GLY A 219 18.00 1.19 -29.54
N TRP A 220 17.04 0.28 -29.35
CA TRP A 220 16.07 0.26 -28.23
C TRP A 220 16.74 0.43 -26.85
N TRP A 221 18.04 0.13 -26.75
CA TRP A 221 18.80 0.07 -25.49
C TRP A 221 19.00 1.43 -24.80
N ASP A 222 19.01 2.55 -25.52
CA ASP A 222 19.33 3.87 -24.94
C ASP A 222 18.19 4.45 -24.08
N TRP A 223 16.94 3.97 -24.26
CA TRP A 223 15.81 4.24 -23.35
C TRP A 223 15.94 3.49 -22.02
N LYS A 224 16.62 2.34 -22.00
CA LYS A 224 16.64 1.43 -20.86
C LYS A 224 17.23 2.07 -19.58
N PRO A 225 18.31 2.89 -19.62
CA PRO A 225 18.89 3.48 -18.41
C PRO A 225 17.97 4.49 -17.72
N ALA A 226 17.45 5.49 -18.44
CA ALA A 226 16.56 6.51 -17.87
C ALA A 226 15.25 5.89 -17.37
N LYS A 227 14.66 4.98 -18.15
CA LYS A 227 13.45 4.26 -17.75
C LYS A 227 13.68 3.40 -16.50
N ARG A 228 14.78 2.65 -16.44
CA ARG A 228 15.11 1.84 -15.26
C ARG A 228 15.36 2.73 -14.04
N ALA A 229 15.98 3.89 -14.22
CA ALA A 229 16.18 4.87 -13.15
C ALA A 229 14.84 5.40 -12.64
N LEU A 230 13.95 5.81 -13.51
CA LEU A 230 12.59 6.26 -13.20
C LEU A 230 11.79 5.18 -12.45
N GLU A 231 11.74 3.96 -12.97
CA GLU A 231 11.05 2.82 -12.34
C GLU A 231 11.66 2.47 -10.98
N HIS A 232 12.99 2.54 -10.84
CA HIS A 232 13.67 2.31 -9.57
C HIS A 232 13.34 3.39 -8.53
N LEU A 233 13.48 4.66 -8.89
CA LEU A 233 13.23 5.79 -7.98
C LEU A 233 11.76 5.87 -7.56
N PHE A 234 10.83 5.51 -8.44
CA PHE A 234 9.40 5.39 -8.11
C PHE A 234 9.16 4.28 -7.08
N ARG A 235 9.79 3.11 -7.25
CA ARG A 235 9.69 1.99 -6.29
C ARG A 235 10.40 2.26 -4.97
N GLU A 236 11.48 3.03 -4.99
CA GLU A 236 12.16 3.51 -3.79
C GLU A 236 11.32 4.56 -3.03
N GLY A 237 10.35 5.17 -3.70
CA GLY A 237 9.50 6.23 -3.15
C GLY A 237 10.16 7.61 -3.14
N GLU A 238 11.28 7.77 -3.84
CA GLU A 238 11.92 9.08 -4.10
C GLU A 238 11.13 9.89 -5.13
N LEU A 239 10.56 9.22 -6.14
CA LEU A 239 9.63 9.81 -7.09
C LEU A 239 8.19 9.38 -6.79
N MET A 240 7.27 10.32 -6.99
CA MET A 240 5.84 10.09 -6.90
C MET A 240 5.12 10.82 -8.03
N CYS A 241 4.02 10.20 -8.45
CA CYS A 241 3.07 10.68 -9.42
C CYS A 241 1.69 10.51 -8.70
#